data_AF-A0A835LSP9-F1
#
_entry.id   AF-A0A835LSP9-F1
#
_cell.length_a   1.000
_cell.length_b   1.000
_cell.length_c   1.000
_cell.angle_alpha   90.00
_cell.angle_beta   90.00
_cell.angle_gamma   90.00
#
_symmetry.space_group_name_H-M   'P 1'
#
loop_
_entity.id
_entity.type
_entity.pdbx_description
1 polymer ?
#
loop_
_entity_poly.entity_id
_entity_poly.type
_entity_poly.pdbx_seq_one_letter_code
_entity_poly.pdbx_strand_id
1 'polypeptide(L)' 'MMRRLEGTADVEELTRACRVACWCIQDDESDRPSMGQVVQILEGVMEVNPPPIPRALQLLTENEESIHFKNSEPVHFA' A
#
# COMPACT_ATOMS: atom_id res chain seq x y z
N MET A 1 7.39 13.06 11.86
CA MET A 1 6.44 13.65 12.82
C MET A 1 5.11 13.82 12.10
N MET A 2 4.17 12.87 12.25
CA MET A 2 2.81 13.03 11.72
C MET A 2 2.10 14.09 12.55
N ARG A 3 1.77 15.23 11.94
CA ARG A 3 0.88 16.22 12.55
C ARG A 3 -0.46 15.55 12.82
N ARG A 4 -1.06 15.80 13.99
CA ARG A 4 -2.43 15.35 14.27
C ARG A 4 -3.33 16.04 13.24
N LEU A 5 -4.19 15.26 12.58
CA LEU A 5 -5.27 15.80 11.77
C LEU A 5 -6.23 16.50 12.74
N GLU A 6 -6.11 17.83 12.83
CA GLU A 6 -7.06 18.67 13.57
C GLU A 6 -8.32 18.81 12.70
N GLY A 7 -9.21 17.81 12.69
CA GLY A 7 -10.43 17.90 11.90
C GLY A 7 -11.31 16.66 11.89
N THR A 8 -12.61 16.89 11.92
CA THR A 8 -13.70 15.93 11.71
C THR A 8 -13.70 15.45 10.25
N ALA A 9 -12.85 14.49 9.91
CA ALA A 9 -12.95 13.80 8.63
C ALA A 9 -14.11 12.80 8.68
N ASP A 10 -14.89 12.73 7.61
CA ASP A 10 -15.90 11.69 7.49
C ASP A 10 -15.24 10.31 7.43
N VAL A 11 -15.90 9.29 7.99
CA VAL A 11 -15.36 7.93 8.06
C VAL A 11 -15.08 7.39 6.65
N GLU A 12 -15.91 7.74 5.66
CA GLU A 12 -15.71 7.32 4.27
C GLU A 12 -14.49 8.00 3.64
N GLU A 13 -14.31 9.31 3.86
CA GLU A 13 -13.12 10.04 3.40
C GLU A 13 -11.84 9.46 3.99
N LEU A 14 -11.85 9.19 5.30
CA LEU A 14 -10.74 8.53 5.98
C LEU A 14 -10.49 7.13 5.41
N THR A 15 -11.55 6.37 5.15
CA THR A 15 -11.45 5.02 4.57
C THR A 15 -10.80 5.05 3.20
N ARG A 16 -11.23 5.95 2.31
CA ARG A 16 -10.65 6.10 0.96
C ARG A 16 -9.20 6.54 1.03
N ALA A 17 -8.88 7.52 1.87
CA ALA A 17 -7.50 7.98 2.07
C ALA A 17 -6.58 6.87 2.59
N CYS A 18 -7.04 6.09 3.57
CA CYS A 18 -6.29 4.95 4.10
C CYS A 18 -6.07 3.87 3.03
N ARG A 19 -7.10 3.53 2.22
CA ARG A 19 -6.95 2.55 1.13
C ARG A 19 -5.93 3.01 0.09
N VAL A 20 -5.99 4.27 -0.35
CA VAL A 20 -5.02 4.86 -1.28
C VAL A 20 -3.61 4.78 -0.71
N ALA A 21 -3.42 5.21 0.53
CA ALA A 21 -2.10 5.17 1.18
C ALA A 21 -1.51 3.76 1.21
N CYS A 22 -2.33 2.77 1.56
CA CYS A 22 -1.92 1.37 1.61
C CYS A 22 -1.66 0.75 0.23
N TRP A 23 -2.29 1.23 -0.84
CA TRP A 23 -1.95 0.85 -2.22
C TRP A 23 -0.65 1.51 -2.71
N CYS A 24 -0.41 2.77 -2.34
CA CYS A 24 0.78 3.51 -2.79
C CYS A 24 2.11 2.94 -2.25
N ILE A 25 2.07 2.23 -1.12
CA ILE A 25 3.26 1.63 -0.49
C ILE A 25 3.47 0.15 -0.88
N GLN A 26 2.70 -0.39 -1.83
CA GLN A 26 2.87 -1.77 -2.26
C GLN A 26 4.23 -1.99 -2.94
N ASP A 27 4.82 -3.17 -2.69
CA ASP A 27 6.15 -3.53 -3.19
C ASP A 27 6.17 -3.60 -4.73
N ASP A 28 5.14 -4.22 -5.32
CA ASP A 28 4.97 -4.28 -6.77
C ASP A 28 4.45 -2.93 -7.29
N GLU A 29 5.17 -2.35 -8.24
CA GLU A 29 4.78 -1.08 -8.87
C GLU A 29 3.51 -1.22 -9.70
N SER A 30 3.25 -2.40 -10.28
CA SER A 30 2.08 -2.67 -11.10
C SER A 30 0.78 -2.72 -10.30
N ASP A 31 0.88 -2.95 -9.00
CA ASP A 31 -0.23 -2.89 -8.05
C ASP A 31 -0.59 -1.43 -7.69
N ARG A 32 0.31 -0.47 -7.88
CA ARG A 32 0.07 0.92 -7.48
C ARG A 32 -0.92 1.61 -8.43
N PRO A 33 -1.93 2.34 -7.91
CA PRO A 33 -2.85 3.09 -8.74
C PRO A 33 -2.13 4.25 -9.43
N SER A 34 -2.56 4.57 -10.65
CA SER A 34 -2.13 5.80 -11.32
C SER A 34 -2.62 7.05 -10.57
N MET A 35 -1.95 8.19 -10.76
CA MET A 35 -2.38 9.45 -10.12
C MET A 35 -3.82 9.85 -10.48
N GLY A 36 -4.29 9.55 -11.71
CA GLY A 36 -5.68 9.79 -12.09
C GLY A 36 -6.66 8.95 -11.27
N GLN A 37 -6.34 7.67 -11.05
CA GLN A 37 -7.11 6.78 -10.18
C GLN A 37 -7.08 7.25 -8.72
N VAL A 38 -5.93 7.70 -8.22
CA VAL A 38 -5.79 8.25 -6.85
C VAL A 38 -6.75 9.41 -6.63
N VAL A 39 -6.80 10.38 -7.56
CA VAL A 39 -7.72 11.52 -7.46
C VAL A 39 -9.17 11.07 -7.46
N GLN A 40 -9.55 10.19 -8.40
CA GLN A 40 -10.93 9.67 -8.49
C GLN A 40 -11.36 8.92 -7.22
N ILE A 41 -10.46 8.18 -6.57
CA ILE A 41 -10.76 7.50 -5.30
C ILE A 41 -10.93 8.52 -4.18
N LEU A 42 -10.03 9.50 -4.05
CA LEU A 42 -10.12 10.49 -2.97
C LEU A 42 -11.39 11.35 -3.10
N GLU A 43 -11.76 11.72 -4.32
CA GLU A 43 -13.00 12.43 -4.64
C GLU A 43 -14.27 11.57 -4.49
N GLY A 44 -14.15 10.26 -4.26
CA GLY A 44 -15.28 9.35 -4.10
C GLY A 44 -15.98 8.98 -5.41
N VAL A 45 -15.36 9.28 -6.55
CA VAL A 45 -15.87 8.93 -7.89
C VAL A 45 -15.65 7.46 -8.20
N MET A 46 -14.62 6.85 -7.62
CA MET A 46 -14.25 5.46 -7.84
C MET A 46 -14.05 4.72 -6.52
N GLU A 47 -14.70 3.58 -6.38
CA GLU A 47 -14.47 2.65 -5.28
C GLU A 47 -13.15 1.89 -5.50
N VAL A 48 -12.44 1.62 -4.40
CA VAL A 48 -11.21 0.85 -4.42
C VAL A 48 -11.31 -0.32 -3.45
N ASN A 49 -10.93 -1.50 -3.91
CA ASN A 49 -10.85 -2.67 -3.05
C ASN A 49 -9.73 -2.48 -2.00
N PRO A 50 -9.80 -3.21 -0.87
CA PRO A 50 -8.70 -3.28 0.07
C PRO A 50 -7.41 -3.69 -0.65
N PRO A 51 -6.26 -3.08 -0.34
CA PRO A 51 -4.99 -3.46 -0.93
C PRO A 51 -4.60 -4.88 -0.50
N PRO A 52 -3.74 -5.56 -1.28
CA PRO A 52 -3.20 -6.85 -0.89
C PRO A 52 -2.46 -6.74 0.44
N ILE A 53 -2.49 -7.81 1.21
CA ILE A 53 -1.74 -7.91 2.46
C ILE A 53 -0.25 -7.79 2.12
N PRO A 54 0.51 -6.86 2.72
CA PRO A 54 1.94 -6.74 2.49
C PRO A 54 2.64 -8.09 2.69
N ARG A 55 3.57 -8.43 1.79
CA ARG A 55 4.31 -9.71 1.84
C ARG A 55 4.97 -9.94 3.19
N ALA A 56 5.51 -8.88 3.80
CA ALA A 56 6.10 -8.95 5.14
C ALA A 56 5.13 -9.45 6.21
N LEU A 57 3.83 -9.13 6.10
CA LEU A 57 2.80 -9.61 7.03
C LEU A 57 2.34 -11.03 6.68
N GLN A 58 2.34 -11.42 5.40
CA GLN A 58 2.05 -12.80 4.98
C GLN A 58 3.07 -13.79 5.57
N LEU A 59 4.35 -13.40 5.65
CA LEU A 59 5.41 -14.21 6.25
C LEU A 59 5.23 -14.45 7.76
N LEU A 60 4.47 -13.61 8.46
CA LEU A 60 4.15 -13.82 9.88
C LEU A 60 3.01 -14.83 10.08
N THR A 61 2.23 -15.09 9.02
CA THR A 61 1.12 -16.05 9.01
C THR A 61 1.52 -17.42 8.45
N GLU A 62 2.62 -17.49 7.71
CA GLU A 62 3.21 -18.72 7.18
C GLU A 62 4.25 -19.25 8.19
N ASN A 63 4.04 -20.46 8.71
CA ASN A 63 4.94 -21.11 9.69
C ASN A 63 6.40 -21.13 9.18
N GLU A 64 7.35 -21.01 10.12
CA GLU A 64 8.79 -20.76 9.95
C GLU A 64 9.61 -21.70 9.03
N GLU A 65 9.26 -21.88 7.77
CA GLU A 65 10.12 -22.58 6.81
C GLU A 65 10.29 -21.77 5.53
N SER A 66 11.45 -21.10 5.48
CA SER A 66 12.07 -20.47 4.31
C SER A 66 11.70 -19.00 4.04
N ILE A 67 12.10 -18.13 4.96
CA ILE A 67 12.37 -16.71 4.64
C ILE A 67 13.61 -16.66 3.74
N HIS A 68 13.44 -16.94 2.45
CA HIS A 68 14.43 -16.55 1.45
C HIS A 68 14.19 -15.07 1.14
N PHE A 69 14.74 -14.20 1.99
CA PHE A 69 15.04 -12.84 1.59
C PHE A 69 15.96 -13.00 0.37
N LYS A 70 15.43 -12.74 -0.84
CA LYS A 70 16.26 -12.53 -2.01
C LYS A 70 17.07 -11.28 -1.69
N ASN A 71 18.19 -11.48 -1.01
CA ASN A 71 19.30 -10.55 -1.02
C ASN A 71 19.51 -10.25 -2.48
N SER A 72 19.40 -8.97 -2.79
CA SER A 72 19.68 -8.40 -4.10
C SER A 72 20.76 -9.22 -4.78
N GLU A 73 20.45 -9.73 -5.98
CA GLU A 73 21.49 -10.14 -6.92
C GLU A 73 22.58 -9.08 -6.87
N PRO A 74 23.88 -9.46 -6.76
CA PRO A 74 24.93 -8.46 -6.83
C PRO A 74 24.74 -7.74 -8.16
N VAL A 75 24.51 -6.42 -8.10
CA VAL A 75 24.57 -5.55 -9.27
C VAL A 75 25.95 -5.75 -9.89
N HIS A 76 26.04 -6.66 -10.85
CA HIS A 76 27.24 -6.84 -11.64
C HIS A 76 27.31 -5.60 -12.53
N PHE A 77 28.15 -4.64 -12.14
CA PHE A 77 28.64 -3.65 -13.08
C PHE A 77 29.47 -4.40 -14.13
N ALA A 78 28.94 -4.45 -15.34
CA ALA A 78 29.69 -4.69 -16.57
C ALA A 78 29.22 -3.66 -17.59
#